data_AF-A0A380FF29-F1
#
_entry.id   AF-A0A380FF29-F1
#
_cell.length_a   1.000
_cell.length_b   1.000
_cell.length_c   1.000
_cell.angle_alpha   90.00
_cell.angle_beta   90.00
_cell.angle_gamma   90.00
#
_symmetry.space_group_name_H-M   'P 1'
#
loop_
_entity.id
_entity.type
_entity.pdbx_description
1 polymer ?
#
loop_
_entity_poly.entity_id
_entity_poly.type
_entity_poly.pdbx_seq_one_letter_code
_entity_poly.pdbx_strand_id
1 'polypeptide(L)'
;MSNVVYKLTNPEIQQLMSKINCDTSKLPQGMKAKAKYKNTSISIYNSNKVMFQGKEASAVAGQLLPNHVNTQTASKHKPTQSKINYNQFQCIGSDEAGSGDYFGPLTVCAAYVSKKTCSSFKRTRS
;
A
#
# COMPACT_ATOMS: atom_id res chain seq x y z
N MET A 1 8.13 2.66 16.83
CA MET A 1 7.79 3.96 16.20
C MET A 1 6.38 3.85 15.67
N SER A 2 5.46 4.70 16.15
CA SER A 2 4.07 4.68 15.70
C SER A 2 3.93 5.61 14.51
N ASN A 3 3.17 5.18 13.50
CA ASN A 3 2.87 5.99 12.33
C ASN A 3 1.35 6.05 12.16
N VAL A 4 0.82 7.26 12.07
CA VAL A 4 -0.62 7.49 11.88
C VAL A 4 -0.81 8.29 10.59
N VAL A 5 -1.79 7.92 9.78
CA VAL A 5 -2.00 8.56 8.48
C VAL A 5 -3.47 8.91 8.30
N TYR A 6 -3.73 10.18 8.01
CA TYR A 6 -5.07 10.72 7.78
C TYR A 6 -5.20 11.27 6.37
N LYS A 7 -6.41 11.26 5.83
CA LYS A 7 -6.77 11.96 4.62
C LYS A 7 -7.64 13.14 5.02
N LEU A 8 -7.13 14.35 4.82
CA LEU A 8 -7.79 15.59 5.21
C LEU A 8 -8.33 16.31 3.98
N THR A 9 -9.16 17.32 4.20
CA THR A 9 -9.58 18.26 3.17
C THR A 9 -8.58 19.42 3.05
N ASN A 10 -8.56 20.10 1.89
CA ASN A 10 -7.71 21.29 1.69
C ASN A 10 -7.82 22.37 2.79
N PRO A 11 -9.03 22.76 3.27
CA PRO A 11 -9.14 23.76 4.33
C PRO A 11 -8.57 23.28 5.67
N GLU A 12 -8.77 22.00 6.04
CA GLU A 12 -8.17 21.42 7.25
C GLU A 12 -6.65 21.40 7.18
N ILE A 13 -6.08 21.12 6.01
CA ILE A 13 -4.64 21.17 5.79
C ILE A 13 -4.12 22.59 5.97
N GLN A 14 -4.81 23.61 5.46
CA GLN A 14 -4.41 25.01 5.65
C GLN A 14 -4.46 25.42 7.13
N GLN A 15 -5.51 25.01 7.86
CA GLN A 15 -5.62 25.22 9.31
C GLN A 15 -4.53 24.46 10.09
N LEU A 16 -4.14 23.27 9.63
CA LEU A 16 -3.04 22.53 10.21
C LEU A 16 -1.72 23.26 9.97
N MET A 17 -1.48 23.73 8.74
CA MET A 17 -0.29 24.48 8.37
C MET A 17 -0.16 25.82 9.09
N SER A 18 -1.27 26.45 9.49
CA SER A 18 -1.21 27.69 10.29
C SER A 18 -0.90 27.44 11.77
N LYS A 19 -1.26 26.27 12.30
CA LYS A 19 -1.00 25.87 13.70
C LYS A 19 0.42 25.35 13.95
N ILE A 20 1.12 24.90 12.90
CA ILE A 20 2.46 24.32 13.01
C ILE A 20 3.43 25.02 12.06
N ASN A 21 4.68 25.20 12.49
CA ASN A 21 5.72 25.72 11.61
C ASN A 21 6.06 24.66 10.54
N CYS A 22 5.65 24.94 9.30
CA CYS A 22 5.86 24.07 8.16
C CYS A 22 7.12 24.48 7.39
N ASP A 23 8.03 23.53 7.20
CA ASP A 23 9.16 23.65 6.29
C ASP A 23 8.71 23.25 4.88
N THR A 24 8.90 24.15 3.93
CA THR A 24 8.63 23.95 2.49
C THR A 24 9.90 23.86 1.64
N SER A 25 11.08 24.12 2.24
CA SER A 25 12.35 24.31 1.53
C SER A 25 12.99 23.02 0.98
N LYS A 26 12.72 21.83 1.57
CA LYS A 26 13.38 20.56 1.19
C LYS A 26 12.38 19.41 1.21
N LEU A 27 11.52 19.36 0.19
CA LEU A 27 10.45 18.37 0.08
C LEU A 27 10.77 17.33 -1.02
N PRO A 28 10.61 16.03 -0.73
CA PRO A 28 10.59 14.99 -1.75
C PRO A 28 9.47 15.21 -2.78
N GLN A 29 9.63 14.67 -3.99
CA GLN A 29 8.64 14.79 -5.06
C GLN A 29 7.25 14.27 -4.60
N GLY A 30 6.21 15.09 -4.77
CA GLY A 30 4.83 14.77 -4.37
C GLY A 30 4.44 15.15 -2.93
N MET A 31 5.32 15.86 -2.21
CA MET A 31 5.08 16.36 -0.87
C MET A 31 4.81 17.88 -0.88
N LYS A 32 3.81 18.33 -0.14
CA LYS A 32 3.35 19.73 -0.08
C LYS A 32 4.02 20.51 1.05
N ALA A 33 4.22 19.89 2.21
CA ALA A 33 4.84 20.51 3.37
C ALA A 33 5.30 19.45 4.37
N LYS A 34 6.37 19.74 5.12
CA LYS A 34 6.86 18.94 6.24
C LYS A 34 6.85 19.80 7.49
N ALA A 35 6.50 19.26 8.64
CA ALA A 35 6.63 19.96 9.91
C ALA A 35 7.21 19.03 10.97
N LYS A 36 7.88 19.60 11.98
CA LYS A 36 8.30 18.88 13.18
C LYS A 36 7.58 19.46 14.38
N TYR A 37 6.88 18.62 15.13
CA TYR A 37 6.13 19.02 16.31
C TYR A 37 6.24 17.98 17.41
N LYS A 38 6.72 18.37 18.60
CA LYS A 38 6.86 17.51 19.80
C LYS A 38 7.40 16.11 19.49
N ASN A 39 8.60 16.03 18.91
CA ASN A 39 9.27 14.79 18.52
C ASN A 39 8.49 13.90 17.53
N THR A 40 7.50 14.46 16.82
CA THR A 40 6.75 13.84 15.75
C THR A 40 7.01 14.59 14.44
N SER A 41 7.38 13.87 13.40
CA SER A 41 7.50 14.42 12.05
C SER A 41 6.15 14.28 11.34
N ILE A 42 5.65 15.39 10.81
CA ILE A 42 4.38 15.49 10.10
C ILE A 42 4.70 15.72 8.62
N SER A 43 4.17 14.88 7.75
CA SER A 43 4.42 14.90 6.32
C SER A 43 3.11 15.04 5.56
N ILE A 44 2.95 16.12 4.79
CA ILE A 44 1.74 16.44 4.03
C ILE A 44 2.01 16.19 2.54
N TYR A 45 1.19 15.36 1.90
CA TYR A 45 1.29 15.00 0.49
C TYR A 45 0.27 15.75 -0.38
N ASN A 46 0.56 15.86 -1.68
CA ASN A 46 -0.36 16.48 -2.65
C ASN A 46 -1.69 15.73 -2.79
N SER A 47 -1.74 14.46 -2.39
CA SER A 47 -2.96 13.64 -2.34
C SER A 47 -3.86 13.94 -1.12
N ASN A 48 -3.64 15.07 -0.44
CA ASN A 48 -4.27 15.46 0.83
C ASN A 48 -4.08 14.45 1.97
N LYS A 49 -3.01 13.66 1.89
CA LYS A 49 -2.65 12.69 2.91
C LYS A 49 -1.67 13.34 3.89
N VAL A 50 -1.92 13.19 5.18
CA VAL A 50 -1.04 13.69 6.25
C VAL A 50 -0.56 12.51 7.08
N MET A 51 0.74 12.33 7.14
CA MET A 51 1.40 11.24 7.87
C MET A 51 2.14 11.80 9.09
N PHE A 52 1.81 11.28 10.27
CA PHE A 52 2.46 11.56 11.54
C PHE A 52 3.38 10.39 11.88
N GLN A 53 4.67 10.68 12.12
CA GLN A 53 5.69 9.68 12.43
C GLN A 53 6.41 10.05 13.72
N GLY A 54 6.34 9.19 14.74
CA GLY A 54 6.94 9.49 16.04
C GLY A 54 6.53 8.50 17.13
N LYS A 55 7.09 8.64 18.32
CA LYS A 55 6.59 7.89 19.50
C LYS A 55 5.21 8.41 19.90
N GLU A 56 5.03 9.73 19.87
CA GLU A 56 3.80 10.43 20.26
C GLU A 56 2.85 10.74 19.08
N ALA A 57 2.99 10.03 17.95
CA ALA A 57 2.25 10.34 16.72
C ALA A 57 0.73 10.32 16.91
N SER A 58 0.20 9.40 17.73
CA SER A 58 -1.23 9.30 18.02
C SER A 58 -1.75 10.44 18.88
N ALA A 59 -0.96 10.87 19.89
CA ALA A 59 -1.35 11.97 20.78
C ALA A 59 -1.34 13.32 20.04
N VAL A 60 -0.31 13.55 19.22
CA VAL A 60 -0.21 14.76 18.38
C VAL A 60 -1.31 14.79 17.32
N ALA A 61 -1.64 13.66 16.71
CA ALA A 61 -2.75 13.57 15.77
C ALA A 61 -4.09 13.92 16.44
N GLY A 62 -4.39 13.37 17.62
CA GLY A 62 -5.61 13.68 18.36
C GLY A 62 -5.70 15.15 18.78
N GLN A 63 -4.56 15.76 19.15
CA GLN A 63 -4.51 17.18 19.53
C GLN A 63 -4.75 18.11 18.32
N LEU A 64 -4.16 17.80 17.16
CA LEU A 64 -4.22 18.65 15.98
C LEU A 64 -5.49 18.42 15.16
N LEU A 65 -6.07 17.22 15.24
CA LEU A 65 -7.23 16.77 14.46
C LEU A 65 -8.31 16.16 15.38
N PRO A 66 -8.91 16.94 16.30
CA PRO A 66 -9.93 16.43 17.22
C PRO A 66 -11.16 15.86 16.49
N ASN A 67 -11.46 16.33 15.28
CA ASN A 67 -12.57 15.85 14.47
C ASN A 67 -12.27 14.55 13.70
N HIS A 68 -11.00 14.12 13.64
CA HIS A 68 -10.57 12.86 13.02
C HIS A 68 -10.11 11.84 14.06
N VAL A 69 -10.53 12.00 15.33
CA VAL A 69 -10.40 10.99 16.39
C VAL A 69 -11.41 9.88 16.11
N ASN A 70 -11.29 9.24 14.96
CA ASN A 70 -11.80 7.91 14.77
C ASN A 70 -10.58 6.99 14.78
N THR A 71 -10.61 6.07 15.73
CA THR A 71 -9.68 4.97 15.96
C THR A 71 -9.48 4.16 14.69
N GLN A 72 -8.65 4.68 13.79
CA GLN A 72 -8.07 3.90 12.72
C GLN A 72 -6.63 3.65 13.13
N THR A 73 -6.47 2.69 14.04
CA THR A 73 -5.47 1.67 13.78
C THR A 73 -5.64 1.32 12.30
N ALA A 74 -4.75 1.84 11.46
CA ALA A 74 -4.68 1.45 10.07
C ALA A 74 -4.25 -0.02 10.09
N SER A 75 -5.18 -0.91 10.43
CA SER A 75 -5.23 -2.20 9.79
C SER A 75 -5.20 -1.83 8.33
N LYS A 76 -4.05 -2.08 7.71
CA LYS A 76 -4.04 -2.34 6.28
C LYS A 76 -5.15 -3.38 6.14
N HIS A 77 -6.33 -2.96 5.70
CA HIS A 77 -7.16 -3.82 4.88
C HIS A 77 -6.31 -4.02 3.62
N LYS A 78 -5.29 -4.87 3.77
CA LYS A 78 -4.84 -5.70 2.67
C LYS A 78 -6.17 -6.28 2.21
N PRO A 79 -6.59 -6.09 0.95
CA PRO A 79 -7.68 -6.90 0.46
C PRO A 79 -7.27 -8.32 0.86
N THR A 80 -8.06 -8.95 1.71
CA THR A 80 -8.03 -10.39 1.83
C THR A 80 -8.40 -10.82 0.43
N GLN A 81 -7.40 -10.89 -0.45
CA GLN A 81 -7.39 -11.86 -1.51
C GLN A 81 -7.67 -13.13 -0.74
N SER A 82 -8.94 -13.55 -0.73
CA SER A 82 -9.29 -14.91 -0.42
C SER A 82 -8.28 -15.68 -1.24
N LYS A 83 -7.36 -16.38 -0.57
CA LYS A 83 -6.42 -17.24 -1.28
C LYS A 83 -7.34 -18.26 -1.92
N ILE A 84 -7.71 -18.04 -3.17
CA ILE A 84 -8.51 -18.98 -3.92
C ILE A 84 -7.66 -20.22 -3.94
N ASN A 85 -8.15 -21.27 -3.31
CA ASN A 85 -7.45 -22.54 -3.27
C ASN A 85 -7.58 -23.15 -4.67
N TYR A 86 -6.77 -22.69 -5.62
CA TYR A 86 -6.79 -23.14 -7.02
C TYR A 86 -6.65 -24.67 -7.14
N ASN A 87 -6.00 -25.31 -6.17
CA ASN A 87 -5.90 -26.77 -6.04
C ASN A 87 -7.25 -27.50 -5.91
N GLN A 88 -8.31 -26.79 -5.53
CA GLN A 88 -9.65 -27.35 -5.33
C GLN A 88 -10.57 -27.18 -6.55
N PHE A 89 -10.12 -26.44 -7.58
CA PHE A 89 -10.90 -26.14 -8.78
C PHE A 89 -10.28 -26.81 -10.01
N GLN A 90 -11.08 -26.93 -11.07
CA GLN A 90 -10.56 -27.28 -12.39
C GLN A 90 -10.07 -25.97 -13.01
N CYS A 91 -8.80 -25.90 -13.38
CA CYS A 91 -8.18 -24.65 -13.82
C CYS A 91 -7.51 -24.85 -15.18
N ILE A 92 -7.57 -23.81 -16.00
CA ILE A 92 -6.76 -23.70 -17.22
C ILE A 92 -5.66 -22.68 -16.93
N GLY A 93 -4.41 -23.04 -17.21
CA GLY A 93 -3.26 -22.14 -17.14
C GLY A 93 -2.69 -21.94 -18.54
N SER A 94 -2.34 -20.71 -18.89
CA SER A 94 -1.66 -20.37 -20.15
C SER A 94 -0.33 -19.70 -19.84
N ASP A 95 0.69 -20.00 -20.64
CA ASP A 95 2.04 -19.44 -20.51
C ASP A 95 2.69 -19.29 -21.89
N GLU A 96 3.60 -18.32 -22.02
CA GLU A 96 4.33 -18.03 -23.24
C GLU A 96 5.85 -18.26 -23.09
N ALA A 97 6.47 -18.70 -24.17
CA ALA A 97 7.91 -18.88 -24.28
C ALA A 97 8.43 -18.26 -25.57
N GLY A 98 9.65 -17.71 -25.51
CA GLY A 98 10.33 -17.10 -26.66
C GLY A 98 10.11 -15.60 -26.84
N SER A 99 9.63 -14.88 -25.80
CA SER A 99 9.52 -13.41 -25.84
C SER A 99 10.87 -12.68 -25.82
N GLY A 100 11.94 -13.37 -25.41
CA GLY A 100 13.32 -12.86 -25.37
C GLY A 100 14.25 -13.41 -26.44
N ASP A 101 13.75 -14.28 -27.33
CA ASP A 101 14.58 -14.93 -28.33
C ASP A 101 14.70 -14.04 -29.59
N TYR A 102 15.93 -13.78 -30.04
CA TYR A 102 16.19 -12.96 -31.23
C TYR A 102 15.77 -13.67 -32.53
N PHE A 103 15.87 -15.00 -32.55
CA PHE A 103 15.33 -15.86 -33.60
C PHE A 103 14.54 -17.00 -32.97
N GLY A 104 13.32 -17.20 -33.44
CA GLY A 104 12.42 -18.25 -32.98
C GLY A 104 10.96 -17.76 -32.95
N PRO A 105 9.98 -18.66 -33.07
CA PRO A 105 8.58 -18.28 -32.94
C PRO A 105 8.22 -18.06 -31.46
N LEU A 106 7.47 -17.00 -31.18
CA LEU A 106 6.79 -16.83 -29.90
C LEU A 106 5.72 -17.92 -29.76
N THR A 107 5.85 -18.77 -28.76
CA THR A 107 4.95 -19.91 -28.55
C THR A 107 4.13 -19.70 -27.29
N VAL A 108 2.80 -19.83 -27.40
CA VAL A 108 1.88 -19.78 -26.26
C VAL A 108 1.24 -21.15 -26.10
N CYS A 109 1.26 -21.69 -24.87
CA CYS A 109 0.65 -22.97 -24.52
C CYS A 109 -0.42 -22.75 -23.46
N ALA A 110 -1.50 -23.54 -23.52
CA ALA A 110 -2.51 -23.60 -22.47
C ALA A 110 -2.77 -25.05 -22.05
N ALA A 111 -2.79 -25.30 -20.75
CA ALA A 111 -3.02 -26.61 -20.16
C ALA A 111 -4.24 -26.60 -19.25
N TYR A 112 -5.13 -27.58 -19.44
CA TYR A 112 -6.26 -27.83 -18.57
C TYR A 112 -5.88 -28.86 -17.50
N VAL A 113 -6.03 -28.48 -16.23
CA VAL A 113 -5.70 -29.33 -15.07
C VAL A 113 -6.97 -29.70 -14.33
N SER A 114 -7.31 -30.98 -14.37
CA SER A 114 -8.39 -31.57 -13.56
C SER A 114 -7.90 -31.92 -12.15
N LYS A 115 -8.82 -32.07 -11.19
CA LYS A 115 -8.51 -32.44 -9.80
C LYS A 115 -7.72 -33.75 -9.68
N LYS A 116 -7.97 -34.71 -10.58
CA LYS A 116 -7.29 -36.02 -10.60
C LYS A 116 -5.86 -35.91 -11.12
N THR A 117 -5.61 -35.00 -12.07
CA THR A 117 -4.29 -34.78 -12.68
C THR A 117 -3.37 -33.92 -11.79
N CYS A 118 -3.96 -33.08 -10.92
CA CYS A 118 -3.22 -32.18 -10.03
C CYS A 118 -2.24 -32.92 -9.09
N SER A 119 -2.59 -34.11 -8.60
CA SER A 119 -1.71 -34.91 -7.74
C SER A 119 -0.48 -35.45 -8.47
N SER A 120 -0.62 -35.82 -9.75
CA SER A 120 0.48 -36.30 -10.59
C SER A 120 1.45 -35.19 -10.97
N PHE A 121 0.96 -33.97 -11.23
CA PHE A 121 1.79 -32.83 -11.64
C PHE A 121 2.66 -32.26 -10.50
N LYS A 122 2.25 -32.44 -9.23
CA LYS A 122 3.04 -32.01 -8.07
C LYS A 122 4.19 -32.96 -7.70
N ARG A 123 4.21 -34.16 -8.27
CA ARG A 123 5.13 -35.24 -7.84
C ARG A 123 6.49 -35.21 -8.54
N THR A 124 6.75 -34.28 -9.44
CA THR A 124 7.96 -34.20 -10.27
C THR A 124 9.03 -33.22 -9.76
N ARG A 125 9.16 -33.07 -8.44
CA ARG A 125 10.39 -32.54 -7.81
C ARG A 125 10.71 -33.37 -6.57
N SER A 126 11.42 -34.47 -6.79
CA SER A 126 12.31 -35.10 -5.80
C SER A 126 13.70 -35.18 -6.39
#